data_AF-A0A9P5B9X8-F1
#
_entry.id   AF-A0A9P5B9X8-F1
#
_cell.length_a   1.000
_cell.length_b   1.000
_cell.length_c   1.000
_cell.angle_alpha   90.00
_cell.angle_beta   90.00
_cell.angle_gamma   90.00
#
_symmetry.space_group_name_H-M   'P 1'
#
loop_
_entity.id
_entity.type
_entity.pdbx_description
1 polymer ?
#
loop_
_entity_poly.entity_id
_entity_poly.type
_entity_poly.pdbx_seq_one_letter_code
_entity_poly.pdbx_strand_id
1 'polypeptide(L)'
;MPIPSFTRLIRFIAKNKPSKILIGEPVSASEDAGLALRKCQDVWAYVYTGSSMLAPGNKTQEKVQIDRLVSPLAQHEVDSIRFIGLKYKQDAREVNLAIPTVSHVFLKPATSLNHPFPADSVTEDISIV
;
A
#
# COMPACT_ATOMS: atom_id res chain seq x y z
N MET A 1 17.47 -8.53 -16.06
CA MET A 1 17.39 -7.62 -14.90
C MET A 1 17.48 -8.48 -13.64
N PRO A 2 18.37 -8.19 -12.69
CA PRO A 2 18.30 -8.85 -11.38
C PRO A 2 16.95 -8.49 -10.74
N ILE A 3 16.25 -9.49 -10.22
CA ILE A 3 15.02 -9.27 -9.46
C ILE A 3 15.45 -8.61 -8.14
N PRO A 4 14.96 -7.40 -7.81
CA PRO A 4 15.26 -6.78 -6.53
C PRO A 4 14.79 -7.72 -5.40
N SER A 5 15.72 -8.15 -4.54
CA SER A 5 15.37 -8.92 -3.36
C SER A 5 14.97 -7.95 -2.25
N PHE A 6 13.68 -7.87 -1.97
CA PHE A 6 13.14 -7.24 -0.77
C PHE A 6 12.18 -8.21 -0.11
N THR A 7 12.00 -8.06 1.20
CA THR A 7 11.02 -8.82 1.97
C THR A 7 9.75 -8.01 2.17
N ARG A 8 9.89 -6.72 2.53
CA ARG A 8 8.77 -5.81 2.83
C ARG A 8 9.11 -4.39 2.41
N LEU A 9 8.75 -4.04 1.17
CA LEU A 9 8.97 -2.71 0.64
C LEU A 9 7.81 -1.78 1.03
N ILE A 10 8.13 -0.60 1.54
CA ILE A 10 7.18 0.42 2.00
C ILE A 10 7.49 1.77 1.37
N ARG A 11 6.43 2.57 1.16
CA ARG A 11 6.54 3.95 0.69
C ARG A 11 6.21 4.88 1.84
N PHE A 12 7.04 5.89 2.07
CA PHE A 12 6.94 6.70 3.28
C PHE A 12 7.52 8.10 3.11
N ILE A 13 7.18 8.98 4.05
CA ILE A 13 7.84 10.27 4.24
C ILE A 13 8.73 10.14 5.48
N ALA A 14 9.96 10.65 5.39
CA ALA A 14 10.90 10.62 6.51
C ALA A 14 10.83 11.91 7.32
N LYS A 15 11.06 11.83 8.64
CA LYS A 15 11.03 12.99 9.54
C LYS A 15 12.02 14.08 9.12
N ASN A 16 13.18 13.70 8.57
CA ASN A 16 14.22 14.62 8.11
C ASN A 16 14.03 15.11 6.67
N LYS A 17 13.06 14.57 5.91
CA LYS A 17 12.82 14.88 4.49
C LYS A 17 11.31 14.99 4.22
N PRO A 18 10.59 15.96 4.83
CA PRO A 18 9.13 16.02 4.79
C PRO A 18 8.55 16.22 3.38
N SER A 19 9.30 16.84 2.48
CA SER A 19 8.87 17.12 1.10
C SER A 19 9.16 15.98 0.11
N LYS A 20 9.79 14.89 0.55
CA LYS A 20 10.20 13.79 -0.33
C LYS A 20 9.57 12.48 0.11
N ILE A 21 8.94 11.82 -0.86
CA ILE A 21 8.50 10.44 -0.72
C ILE A 21 9.69 9.52 -1.02
N LEU A 22 9.95 8.59 -0.10
CA LEU A 22 10.98 7.58 -0.21
C LEU A 22 10.36 6.20 -0.28
N ILE A 23 11.13 5.26 -0.82
CA ILE A 23 10.85 3.83 -0.75
C ILE A 23 11.94 3.14 0.06
N GLY A 24 11.58 2.08 0.77
CA GLY A 24 12.54 1.39 1.61
C GLY A 24 11.99 0.16 2.30
N GLU A 25 12.82 -0.47 3.10
CA GLU A 25 12.47 -1.66 3.88
C GLU A 25 12.66 -1.38 5.37
N PRO A 26 11.68 -1.69 6.25
CA PRO A 26 11.84 -1.54 7.68
C PRO A 26 13.07 -2.29 8.21
N VAL A 27 13.76 -1.72 9.19
CA VAL A 27 14.93 -2.36 9.82
C VAL A 27 14.49 -3.61 10.59
N SER A 28 13.35 -3.55 11.27
CA SER A 28 12.74 -4.70 11.93
C SER A 28 11.99 -5.56 10.92
N ALA A 29 12.28 -6.87 10.90
CA ALA A 29 11.64 -7.83 10.00
C ALA A 29 10.31 -8.39 10.54
N SER A 30 10.03 -8.24 11.83
CA SER A 30 8.83 -8.78 12.48
C SER A 30 7.80 -7.72 12.86
N GLU A 31 8.22 -6.48 13.04
CA GLU A 31 7.32 -5.40 13.47
C GLU A 31 6.39 -4.94 12.34
N ASP A 32 5.15 -4.62 12.70
CA ASP A 32 4.20 -3.92 11.84
C ASP A 32 4.47 -2.41 11.93
N ALA A 33 5.05 -1.86 10.86
CA ALA A 33 5.41 -0.45 10.79
C ALA A 33 4.19 0.48 10.94
N GLY A 34 3.03 0.10 10.40
CA GLY A 34 1.82 0.92 10.48
C GLY A 34 1.27 0.98 11.91
N LEU A 35 1.25 -0.16 12.60
CA LEU A 35 0.81 -0.22 13.99
C LEU A 35 1.77 0.50 14.93
N ALA A 36 3.08 0.35 14.74
CA ALA A 36 4.11 1.01 15.54
C ALA A 36 4.01 2.55 15.40
N LEU A 37 3.89 3.05 14.16
CA LEU A 37 3.69 4.48 13.90
C LEU A 37 2.39 5.01 14.52
N ARG A 38 1.30 4.23 14.45
CA ARG A 38 0.03 4.59 15.09
C ARG A 38 0.14 4.68 16.61
N LYS A 39 1.03 3.92 17.23
CA LYS A 39 1.37 3.98 18.66
C LYS A 39 2.42 5.03 19.00
N CYS A 40 2.78 5.91 18.06
CA CYS A 40 3.84 6.90 18.20
C CYS A 40 5.22 6.30 18.52
N GLN A 41 5.48 5.07 18.07
CA GLN A 41 6.79 4.42 18.21
C GLN A 41 7.70 4.76 17.03
N ASP A 42 9.00 4.75 17.29
CA ASP A 42 10.00 5.07 16.27
C ASP A 42 10.27 3.88 15.35
N VAL A 43 9.90 4.06 14.08
CA VAL A 43 10.17 3.08 13.02
C VAL A 43 11.26 3.61 12.10
N TRP A 44 12.25 2.75 11.81
CA TRP A 44 13.37 3.05 10.93
C TRP A 44 13.33 2.17 9.68
N ALA A 45 13.73 2.72 8.53
CA ALA A 45 13.82 1.99 7.28
C ALA A 45 15.13 2.26 6.54
N TYR A 46 15.62 1.24 5.83
CA TYR A 46 16.69 1.39 4.84
C TYR A 46 16.12 1.95 3.54
N VAL A 47 16.73 3.01 3.02
CA VAL A 47 16.27 3.66 1.78
C VAL A 47 16.69 2.83 0.56
N TYR A 48 15.86 2.82 -0.48
CA TYR A 48 16.18 2.20 -1.77
C TYR A 48 16.49 3.29 -2.82
N THR A 49 17.30 2.96 -3.83
CA THR A 49 17.74 3.93 -4.84
C THR A 49 16.63 4.34 -5.82
N GLY A 50 15.60 3.52 -6.00
CA GLY A 50 14.46 3.83 -6.86
C GLY A 50 13.51 4.85 -6.24
N SER A 51 12.55 5.29 -7.05
CA SER A 51 11.44 6.15 -6.62
C SER A 51 10.08 5.46 -6.63
N SER A 52 10.02 4.23 -7.17
CA SER A 52 8.80 3.47 -7.43
C SER A 52 8.88 2.07 -6.84
N MET A 53 7.77 1.54 -6.33
CA MET A 53 7.65 0.12 -5.94
C MET A 53 7.83 -0.83 -7.12
N LEU A 54 7.50 -0.38 -8.33
CA LEU A 54 7.60 -1.18 -9.56
C LEU A 54 9.04 -1.26 -10.07
N ALA A 55 9.87 -0.28 -9.71
CA ALA A 55 11.28 -0.20 -10.05
C ALA A 55 12.10 0.28 -8.83
N PRO A 56 12.22 -0.54 -7.78
CA PRO A 56 12.77 -0.10 -6.50
C PRO A 56 14.29 0.09 -6.52
N GLY A 57 14.99 -0.44 -7.53
CA GLY A 57 16.45 -0.40 -7.58
C GLY A 57 17.08 -1.22 -6.46
N ASN A 58 18.14 -0.69 -5.86
CA ASN A 58 18.94 -1.41 -4.85
C ASN A 58 18.72 -0.85 -3.44
N LYS A 59 18.81 -1.72 -2.44
CA LYS A 59 18.85 -1.33 -1.03
C LYS A 59 20.13 -0.55 -0.74
N THR A 60 20.01 0.60 -0.10
CA THR A 60 21.16 1.40 0.35
C THR A 60 21.48 1.11 1.81
N GLN A 61 22.61 1.63 2.30
CA GLN A 61 22.96 1.61 3.71
C GLN A 61 22.36 2.80 4.50
N GLU A 62 21.68 3.74 3.82
CA GLU A 62 21.06 4.90 4.47
C GLU A 62 19.86 4.45 5.29
N LYS A 63 19.86 4.78 6.58
CA LYS A 63 18.73 4.59 7.50
C LYS A 63 18.06 5.91 7.79
N VAL A 64 16.74 5.93 7.70
CA VAL A 64 15.94 7.11 8.03
C VAL A 64 14.77 6.74 8.94
N GLN A 65 14.38 7.67 9.79
CA GLN A 65 13.23 7.54 10.66
C GLN A 65 11.96 7.91 9.88
N ILE A 66 10.97 7.03 9.94
CA ILE A 66 9.70 7.22 9.26
C ILE A 66 8.86 8.25 10.04
N ASP A 67 8.30 9.22 9.31
CA ASP A 67 7.27 10.11 9.82
C ASP A 67 5.89 9.47 9.64
N ARG A 68 5.55 9.14 8.39
CA ARG A 68 4.29 8.47 8.05
C ARG A 68 4.42 7.58 6.81
N LEU A 69 3.60 6.53 6.78
CA LEU A 69 3.45 5.70 5.58
C LEU A 69 2.51 6.37 4.59
N VAL A 70 2.71 6.06 3.31
CA VAL A 70 1.79 6.41 2.22
C VAL A 70 1.42 5.14 1.46
N SER A 71 0.45 5.22 0.55
CA SER A 71 0.10 4.08 -0.32
C SER A 71 1.37 3.49 -0.96
N PRO A 72 1.52 2.16 -1.07
CA PRO A 72 2.67 1.57 -1.76
C PRO A 72 2.81 2.10 -3.20
N LEU A 73 1.71 2.21 -3.94
CA LEU A 73 1.68 2.70 -5.33
C LEU A 73 1.21 4.14 -5.40
N ALA A 74 1.79 4.94 -6.29
CA ALA A 74 1.36 6.30 -6.50
C ALA A 74 0.17 6.29 -7.47
N GLN A 75 -0.74 7.25 -7.33
CA GLN A 75 -1.93 7.30 -8.17
C GLN A 75 -1.61 7.35 -9.66
N HIS A 76 -0.52 8.02 -10.06
CA HIS A 76 -0.07 8.09 -11.44
C HIS A 76 0.61 6.80 -11.95
N GLU A 77 0.91 5.85 -11.05
CA GLU A 77 1.45 4.52 -11.40
C GLU A 77 0.34 3.47 -11.55
N VAL A 78 -0.91 3.86 -11.30
CA VAL A 78 -2.07 2.99 -11.32
C VAL A 78 -3.06 3.52 -12.35
N ASP A 79 -3.35 2.75 -13.39
CA ASP A 79 -4.39 3.12 -14.37
C ASP A 79 -5.78 2.74 -13.85
N SER A 80 -5.97 1.46 -13.52
CA SER A 80 -7.22 0.94 -12.98
C SER A 80 -6.94 -0.16 -11.96
N ILE A 81 -7.83 -0.26 -10.96
CA ILE A 81 -7.75 -1.30 -9.94
C ILE A 81 -8.87 -2.30 -10.21
N ARG A 82 -8.49 -3.55 -10.48
CA ARG A 82 -9.43 -4.63 -10.79
C ARG A 82 -9.77 -5.43 -9.54
N PHE A 83 -11.06 -5.59 -9.28
CA PHE A 83 -11.60 -6.35 -8.16
C PHE A 83 -12.40 -7.55 -8.64
N ILE A 84 -12.49 -8.58 -7.79
CA ILE A 84 -13.35 -9.74 -7.98
C ILE A 84 -14.40 -9.73 -6.88
N GLY A 85 -15.66 -9.49 -7.24
CA GLY A 85 -16.79 -9.51 -6.34
C GLY A 85 -17.19 -10.94 -5.96
N LEU A 86 -17.70 -11.10 -4.73
CA LEU A 86 -18.25 -12.36 -4.23
C LEU A 86 -17.28 -13.55 -4.38
N LYS A 87 -15.99 -13.30 -4.12
CA LYS A 87 -14.94 -14.32 -4.25
C LYS A 87 -15.11 -15.43 -3.21
N TYR A 88 -15.64 -15.11 -2.02
CA TYR A 88 -15.88 -16.09 -0.97
C TYR A 88 -17.38 -16.36 -0.82
N LYS A 89 -17.72 -17.63 -0.52
CA LYS A 89 -19.13 -18.04 -0.27
C LYS A 89 -19.77 -17.31 0.91
N GLN A 90 -18.95 -16.76 1.80
CA GLN A 90 -19.41 -16.00 2.95
C GLN A 90 -19.93 -14.62 2.49
N ASP A 91 -19.21 -13.93 1.60
CA ASP A 91 -19.63 -12.66 1.02
C ASP A 91 -21.05 -12.76 0.44
N ALA A 92 -21.31 -13.78 -0.38
CA ALA A 92 -22.62 -14.00 -0.98
C ALA A 92 -23.73 -14.24 0.06
N ARG A 93 -23.41 -14.92 1.17
CA ARG A 93 -24.35 -15.12 2.28
C ARG A 93 -24.62 -13.83 3.05
N GLU A 94 -23.60 -13.00 3.27
CA GLU A 94 -23.73 -11.73 3.99
C GLU A 94 -24.61 -10.73 3.25
N VAL A 95 -24.52 -10.70 1.91
CA VAL A 95 -25.35 -9.82 1.08
C VAL A 95 -26.61 -10.51 0.53
N ASN A 96 -26.96 -11.71 1.01
CA ASN A 96 -28.11 -12.51 0.56
C ASN A 96 -28.19 -12.70 -0.98
N LEU A 97 -27.04 -12.84 -1.64
CA LEU A 97 -26.94 -13.11 -3.07
C LEU A 97 -26.66 -14.60 -3.31
N ALA A 98 -27.12 -15.11 -4.47
CA ALA A 98 -26.76 -16.45 -4.91
C ALA A 98 -25.25 -16.55 -5.14
N ILE A 99 -24.66 -17.73 -4.88
CA ILE A 99 -23.26 -17.97 -5.18
C ILE A 99 -23.09 -17.86 -6.70
N PRO A 100 -22.25 -16.93 -7.19
CA PRO A 100 -22.11 -16.72 -8.61
C PRO A 100 -21.45 -17.94 -9.27
N THR A 101 -21.94 -18.31 -10.45
CA THR A 101 -21.37 -19.40 -11.27
C THR A 101 -20.16 -18.96 -12.08
N VAL A 102 -19.94 -17.65 -12.21
CA VAL A 102 -18.81 -17.02 -12.91
C VAL A 102 -18.21 -15.89 -12.07
N SER A 103 -16.94 -15.56 -12.30
CA SER A 103 -16.26 -14.47 -11.57
C SER A 103 -16.79 -13.11 -11.99
N HIS A 104 -17.26 -12.33 -11.02
CA HIS A 104 -17.72 -10.97 -11.25
C HIS A 104 -16.53 -10.02 -11.10
N VAL A 105 -16.15 -9.34 -12.19
CA VAL A 105 -15.00 -8.44 -12.23
C VAL A 105 -15.49 -7.01 -12.39
N PHE A 106 -15.02 -6.10 -11.55
CA PHE A 106 -15.30 -4.66 -11.66
C PHE A 106 -14.03 -3.84 -11.47
N LEU A 107 -14.07 -2.57 -11.90
CA LEU A 107 -12.92 -1.65 -11.87
C LEU A 107 -13.19 -0.50 -10.91
N LYS A 108 -12.16 -0.05 -10.19
CA LYS A 108 -12.16 1.26 -9.54
C LYS A 108 -11.08 2.16 -10.17
N PRO A 109 -11.33 3.47 -10.24
CA PRO A 109 -10.35 4.42 -10.74
C PRO A 109 -9.16 4.53 -9.77
N ALA A 110 -8.03 5.02 -10.29
CA ALA A 110 -6.84 5.31 -9.49
C ALA A 110 -7.11 6.30 -8.34
N THR A 111 -8.11 7.19 -8.50
CA THR A 111 -8.55 8.15 -7.47
C THR A 111 -9.09 7.47 -6.21
N SER A 112 -9.51 6.20 -6.28
CA SER A 112 -9.92 5.44 -5.10
C SER A 112 -8.75 4.92 -4.26
N LEU A 113 -7.50 5.15 -4.67
CA LEU A 113 -6.30 4.74 -3.93
C LEU A 113 -6.06 5.67 -2.74
N ASN A 114 -6.13 5.13 -1.53
CA ASN A 114 -5.97 5.89 -0.29
C ASN A 114 -4.63 5.60 0.41
N HIS A 115 -4.21 6.51 1.27
CA HIS A 115 -3.06 6.33 2.16
C HIS A 115 -3.48 5.61 3.46
N PRO A 116 -2.56 4.88 4.11
CA PRO A 116 -2.80 4.37 5.45
C PRO A 116 -2.93 5.53 6.46
N PHE A 117 -3.27 5.19 7.71
CA PHE A 117 -3.22 6.12 8.84
C PHE A 117 -1.91 6.95 8.81
N PRO A 118 -1.97 8.28 8.99
CA PRO A 118 -3.09 9.08 9.52
C PRO A 118 -4.03 9.67 8.45
N ALA A 119 -3.95 9.25 7.19
CA ALA A 119 -4.84 9.79 6.17
C ALA A 119 -6.30 9.37 6.41
N ASP A 120 -7.22 10.31 6.23
CA ASP A 120 -8.66 10.02 6.25
C ASP A 120 -9.02 9.15 5.05
N SER A 121 -9.79 8.09 5.30
CA SER A 121 -10.31 7.24 4.24
C SER A 121 -11.55 7.91 3.66
N VAL A 122 -11.47 8.42 2.43
CA VAL A 122 -12.66 8.92 1.72
C VAL A 122 -13.44 7.70 1.20
N THR A 123 -14.60 7.43 1.79
CA THR A 123 -15.58 6.47 1.26
C THR A 123 -16.42 7.13 0.18
N GLU A 124 -16.16 6.79 -1.09
CA GLU A 124 -17.10 7.07 -2.18
C GLU A 124 -18.14 5.95 -2.29
N ASP A 125 -19.42 6.30 -2.46
CA ASP A 125 -20.49 5.34 -2.73
C ASP A 125 -20.21 4.63 -4.07
N ILE A 126 -20.06 3.31 -4.01
CA ILE A 126 -19.75 2.48 -5.18
C ILE A 126 -21.06 1.96 -5.75
N SER A 127 -21.48 2.52 -6.89
CA SER A 127 -22.54 1.92 -7.71
C SER A 127 -21.96 0.71 -8.46
N ILE A 128 -22.39 -0.48 -8.09
CA ILE A 128 -22.22 -1.69 -8.90
C ILE A 128 -23.37 -1.68 -9.90
N VAL A 129 -23.06 -1.55 -11.19
CA VAL A 129 -24.05 -1.66 -12.29
C VAL A 129 -24.32 -3.13 -12.57
#